data_AF-A0A0U2WCB4-F1
#
_entry.id   AF-A0A0U2WCB4-F1
#
_cell.length_a   1.000
_cell.length_b   1.000
_cell.length_c   1.000
_cell.angle_alpha   90.00
_cell.angle_beta   90.00
_cell.angle_gamma   90.00
#
_symmetry.space_group_name_H-M   'P 1'
#
loop_
_entity.id
_entity.type
_entity.pdbx_description
1 polymer ?
#
loop_
_entity_poly.entity_id
_entity_poly.type
_entity_poly.pdbx_seq_one_letter_code
_entity_poly.pdbx_strand_id
1 'polypeptide(L)'
;MSKEQILEAIKGMNVLELNELVKAIEEEFGVTAAAPVAVVAGGGAAAEAAEQTEFEVVLANAGASKINVIKVVREITGLGLKEAKDLVDSAPKTLKENVSKEEAEAIKAKLEEAGASVELK
;
A
#
# COMPACT_ATOMS: atom_id res chain seq x y z
N MET A 1 5.39 -12.13 -28.50
CA MET A 1 4.84 -12.90 -27.36
C MET A 1 3.45 -12.36 -27.09
N SER A 2 2.40 -13.17 -27.22
CA SER A 2 1.08 -12.79 -26.72
C SER A 2 1.01 -13.00 -25.20
N LYS A 3 0.04 -12.35 -24.53
CA LYS A 3 -0.15 -12.50 -23.08
C LYS A 3 -0.41 -13.95 -22.68
N GLU A 4 -1.10 -14.73 -23.53
CA GLU A 4 -1.34 -16.15 -23.25
C GLU A 4 -0.05 -16.98 -23.25
N GLN A 5 0.88 -16.70 -24.17
CA GLN A 5 2.15 -17.44 -24.27
C GLN A 5 3.07 -17.20 -23.07
N ILE A 6 3.03 -15.99 -22.49
CA ILE A 6 3.76 -15.67 -21.25
C ILE A 6 3.17 -16.43 -20.06
N LEU A 7 1.83 -16.51 -19.98
CA LEU A 7 1.14 -17.24 -18.93
C LEU A 7 1.43 -18.75 -18.97
N GLU A 8 1.52 -19.33 -20.18
CA GLU A 8 1.87 -20.73 -20.37
C GLU A 8 3.30 -21.04 -19.91
N ALA A 9 4.25 -20.16 -20.21
CA ALA A 9 5.62 -20.28 -19.75
C ALA A 9 5.74 -20.21 -18.22
N ILE A 10 4.99 -19.30 -17.58
CA ILE A 10 4.92 -19.15 -16.12
C ILE A 10 4.30 -20.40 -15.46
N LYS A 11 3.27 -21.01 -16.07
CA LYS A 11 2.65 -22.25 -15.56
C LYS A 11 3.57 -23.47 -15.60
N GLY A 12 4.55 -23.49 -16.50
CA GLY A 12 5.52 -24.57 -16.61
C GLY A 12 6.68 -24.48 -15.61
N MET A 13 6.87 -23.34 -14.96
CA MET A 13 7.94 -23.11 -14.01
C MET A 13 7.60 -23.65 -12.63
N ASN A 14 8.62 -24.17 -11.93
CA ASN A 14 8.49 -24.51 -10.53
C ASN A 14 8.57 -23.26 -9.64
N VAL A 15 8.21 -23.40 -8.37
CA VAL A 15 8.12 -22.28 -7.41
C VAL A 15 9.44 -21.53 -7.24
N LEU A 16 10.58 -22.22 -7.37
CA LEU A 16 11.93 -21.63 -7.30
C LEU A 16 12.23 -20.79 -8.54
N GLU A 17 11.95 -21.32 -9.74
CA GLU A 17 12.15 -20.63 -11.02
C GLU A 17 11.24 -19.39 -11.13
N LEU A 18 10.01 -19.47 -10.61
CA LEU A 18 9.13 -18.31 -10.49
C LEU A 18 9.72 -17.24 -9.56
N ASN A 19 10.35 -17.63 -8.46
CA ASN A 19 11.00 -16.68 -7.54
C ASN A 19 12.20 -15.99 -8.20
N GLU A 20 12.98 -16.73 -9.00
CA GLU A 20 14.10 -16.19 -9.78
C GLU A 20 13.61 -15.26 -10.90
N LEU A 21 12.54 -15.63 -11.61
CA LEU A 21 11.93 -14.79 -12.63
C LEU A 21 11.40 -13.48 -12.03
N VAL A 22 10.74 -13.55 -10.87
CA VAL A 22 10.32 -12.36 -10.13
C VAL A 22 11.55 -11.50 -9.85
N LYS A 23 12.59 -12.01 -9.18
CA LYS A 23 13.82 -11.26 -8.87
C LYS A 23 14.48 -10.62 -10.10
N ALA A 24 14.56 -11.34 -11.21
CA ALA A 24 15.12 -10.80 -12.45
C ALA A 24 14.27 -9.64 -13.01
N ILE A 25 12.94 -9.73 -12.92
CA ILE A 25 12.04 -8.62 -13.27
C ILE A 25 12.19 -7.46 -12.29
N GLU A 26 12.37 -7.75 -11.00
CA GLU A 26 12.62 -6.73 -9.97
C GLU A 26 13.91 -5.95 -10.23
N GLU A 27 14.98 -6.64 -10.64
CA GLU A 27 16.27 -6.02 -10.98
C GLU A 27 16.22 -5.24 -12.31
N GLU A 28 15.63 -5.82 -13.36
CA GLU A 28 15.60 -5.23 -14.70
C GLU A 28 14.71 -3.97 -14.75
N PHE A 29 13.59 -3.99 -14.02
CA PHE A 29 12.64 -2.87 -13.99
C PHE A 29 12.77 -2.00 -12.73
N GLY A 30 13.68 -2.34 -11.82
CA GLY A 30 13.89 -1.60 -10.57
C GLY A 30 12.68 -1.65 -9.62
N VAL A 31 11.91 -2.74 -9.64
CA VAL A 31 10.67 -2.91 -8.88
C VAL A 31 10.87 -4.01 -7.84
N THR A 32 11.33 -3.69 -6.64
CA THR A 32 11.51 -4.71 -5.58
C THR A 32 10.22 -4.93 -4.79
N ALA A 33 9.85 -6.18 -4.46
CA ALA A 33 8.75 -6.50 -3.52
C ALA A 33 9.03 -6.08 -2.07
N ALA A 34 10.21 -5.52 -1.80
CA ALA A 34 10.54 -4.80 -0.58
C ALA A 34 10.39 -3.30 -0.83
N ALA A 35 9.45 -2.69 -0.11
CA ALA A 35 9.38 -1.24 0.06
C ALA A 35 10.76 -0.67 0.43
N PRO A 36 11.13 0.52 -0.07
CA PRO A 36 12.40 1.15 0.25
C PRO A 36 12.41 1.59 1.72
N VAL A 37 13.01 0.76 2.57
CA VAL A 37 13.50 1.20 3.89
C VAL A 37 14.80 1.97 3.65
N ALA A 38 14.67 3.29 3.66
CA ALA A 38 15.78 4.22 3.71
C ALA A 38 16.71 3.88 4.89
N VAL A 39 17.87 3.27 4.60
CA VAL A 39 18.97 3.17 5.56
C VAL A 39 19.65 4.54 5.55
N VAL A 40 19.37 5.37 6.55
CA VAL A 40 20.22 6.52 6.88
C VAL A 40 20.94 6.21 8.19
N ALA A 41 22.25 5.96 8.11
CA ALA A 41 23.15 6.13 9.24
C ALA A 41 24.44 6.78 8.73
N GLY A 42 24.74 7.96 9.28
CA GLY A 42 25.74 8.88 8.75
C GLY A 42 27.21 8.42 8.87
N GLY A 43 28.05 9.11 8.09
CA GLY A 43 29.49 9.15 8.25
C GLY A 43 30.27 8.40 7.15
N GLY A 44 30.61 9.12 6.07
CA GLY A 44 31.60 8.69 5.08
C GLY A 44 31.00 8.03 3.83
N ALA A 45 30.91 8.81 2.75
CA ALA A 45 30.75 8.39 1.35
C ALA A 45 30.07 7.03 1.10
N ALA A 46 28.74 6.97 1.10
CA ALA A 46 27.98 5.89 0.45
C ALA A 46 26.51 6.30 0.29
N ALA A 47 26.05 6.27 -0.97
CA ALA A 47 24.68 6.18 -1.48
C ALA A 47 23.59 7.01 -0.77
N GLU A 48 23.09 8.02 -1.48
CA GLU A 48 21.81 8.68 -1.23
C GLU A 48 20.73 7.65 -0.89
N ALA A 49 20.22 7.74 0.34
CA ALA A 49 19.12 6.93 0.82
C ALA A 49 17.90 7.13 -0.08
N ALA A 50 17.42 6.04 -0.66
CA ALA A 50 16.18 6.00 -1.43
C ALA A 50 15.05 6.60 -0.58
N GLU A 51 14.51 7.74 -1.01
CA GLU A 51 13.37 8.40 -0.38
C GLU A 51 12.16 7.45 -0.44
N GLN A 52 11.50 7.23 0.69
CA GLN A 52 10.24 6.46 0.75
C GLN A 52 9.16 7.22 -0.05
N THR A 53 8.85 6.75 -1.24
CA THR A 53 7.87 7.38 -2.14
C THR A 53 6.45 6.85 -1.97
N GLU A 54 6.26 5.73 -1.26
CA GLU A 54 5.00 5.02 -1.13
C GLU A 54 4.61 4.79 0.33
N PHE A 55 3.32 5.00 0.61
CA PHE A 55 2.75 4.95 1.94
C PHE A 55 1.50 4.08 1.96
N GLU A 56 1.26 3.41 3.07
CA GLU A 56 0.02 2.72 3.39
C GLU A 56 -0.83 3.57 4.33
N VAL A 57 -2.12 3.72 4.01
CA VAL A 57 -3.08 4.36 4.88
C VAL A 57 -3.81 3.30 5.68
N VAL A 58 -3.55 3.23 6.98
CA VAL A 58 -4.20 2.30 7.91
C VAL A 58 -5.21 3.03 8.77
N LEU A 59 -6.48 2.62 8.71
CA LEU A 59 -7.48 3.05 9.69
C LEU A 59 -7.19 2.36 11.01
N ALA A 60 -6.60 3.07 11.97
CA ALA A 60 -6.30 2.54 13.30
C ALA A 60 -7.57 2.47 14.17
N ASN A 61 -8.40 3.51 14.13
CA ASN A 61 -9.65 3.56 14.88
C ASN A 61 -10.68 4.48 14.21
N ALA A 62 -11.96 4.09 14.23
CA ALA A 62 -13.05 4.87 13.65
C ALA A 62 -13.62 5.99 14.55
N GLY A 63 -13.17 6.05 15.81
CA GLY A 63 -13.63 7.00 16.81
C GLY A 63 -15.12 6.93 17.12
N ALA A 64 -15.64 8.00 17.72
CA ALA A 64 -17.07 8.12 18.08
C ALA A 64 -17.96 8.43 16.87
N SER A 65 -17.38 9.02 15.81
CA SER A 65 -18.09 9.50 14.62
C SER A 65 -18.13 8.47 13.49
N LYS A 66 -18.39 7.19 13.81
CA LYS A 66 -18.33 6.05 12.85
C LYS A 66 -19.08 6.28 11.54
N ILE A 67 -20.26 6.91 11.58
CA ILE A 67 -21.06 7.17 10.37
C ILE A 67 -20.32 8.10 9.41
N ASN A 68 -19.64 9.13 9.93
CA ASN A 68 -18.88 10.07 9.12
C ASN A 68 -17.64 9.40 8.53
N VAL A 69 -16.94 8.58 9.33
CA VAL A 69 -15.80 7.79 8.87
C VAL A 69 -16.20 6.81 7.76
N ILE A 70 -17.34 6.11 7.90
CA ILE A 70 -17.85 5.20 6.85
C ILE A 70 -18.13 5.96 5.55
N LYS A 71 -18.66 7.19 5.60
CA LYS A 71 -18.88 8.00 4.39
C LYS A 71 -17.55 8.32 3.69
N VAL A 72 -16.55 8.74 4.44
CA VAL A 72 -15.22 9.07 3.91
C VAL A 72 -14.52 7.83 3.36
N VAL A 73 -14.57 6.70 4.06
CA VAL A 73 -14.04 5.41 3.58
C VAL A 73 -14.70 5.01 2.25
N ARG A 74 -16.01 5.18 2.10
CA ARG A 74 -16.71 4.91 0.83
C ARG A 74 -16.26 5.83 -0.30
N GLU A 75 -16.04 7.11 -0.01
CA GLU A 75 -15.53 8.08 -1.01
C GLU A 75 -14.12 7.69 -1.48
N ILE A 76 -13.24 7.28 -0.56
CA ILE A 76 -11.84 6.95 -0.87
C ILE A 76 -11.70 5.61 -1.59
N THR A 77 -12.49 4.61 -1.20
CA THR A 77 -12.32 3.21 -1.64
C THR A 77 -13.34 2.78 -2.70
N GLY A 78 -14.45 3.50 -2.86
CA GLY A 78 -15.55 3.12 -3.76
C GLY A 78 -16.39 1.93 -3.28
N LEU A 79 -16.15 1.42 -2.07
CA LEU A 79 -16.84 0.26 -1.53
C LEU A 79 -18.35 0.52 -1.26
N GLY A 80 -19.13 -0.56 -1.28
CA GLY A 80 -20.53 -0.56 -0.89
C GLY A 80 -20.71 -0.24 0.60
N LEU A 81 -21.92 0.17 1.01
CA LEU A 81 -22.20 0.55 2.40
C LEU A 81 -21.87 -0.57 3.40
N LYS A 82 -22.16 -1.82 3.03
CA LYS A 82 -21.87 -2.99 3.86
C LYS A 82 -20.35 -3.21 4.00
N GLU A 83 -19.62 -3.19 2.89
CA GLU A 83 -18.17 -3.42 2.87
C GLU A 83 -17.40 -2.34 3.61
N ALA A 84 -17.78 -1.07 3.44
CA ALA A 84 -17.16 0.03 4.16
C ALA A 84 -17.47 -0.01 5.66
N LYS A 85 -18.68 -0.42 6.05
CA LYS A 85 -19.01 -0.65 7.46
C LYS A 85 -18.18 -1.79 8.04
N ASP A 86 -18.11 -2.92 7.33
CA ASP A 86 -17.33 -4.08 7.76
C ASP A 86 -15.84 -3.73 7.90
N LEU A 87 -15.29 -2.91 6.99
CA LEU A 87 -13.92 -2.40 7.06
C LEU A 87 -13.70 -1.53 8.31
N VAL A 88 -14.55 -0.53 8.52
CA VAL A 88 -14.44 0.43 9.63
C VAL A 88 -14.61 -0.24 10.99
N ASP A 89 -15.50 -1.23 11.09
CA ASP A 89 -15.69 -2.01 12.33
C ASP A 89 -14.58 -3.02 12.59
N SER A 90 -13.82 -3.40 11.55
CA SER A 90 -12.67 -4.29 11.65
C SER A 90 -11.34 -3.56 11.86
N ALA A 91 -11.37 -2.27 12.23
CA ALA A 91 -10.15 -1.53 12.55
C ALA A 91 -9.38 -2.22 13.70
N PRO A 92 -8.02 -2.31 13.63
CA PRO A 92 -7.15 -1.65 12.66
C PRO A 92 -7.11 -2.37 11.29
N LYS A 93 -7.28 -1.61 10.19
CA LYS A 93 -7.30 -2.18 8.83
C LYS A 93 -6.81 -1.19 7.75
N THR A 94 -6.09 -1.72 6.76
CA THR A 94 -5.58 -0.93 5.63
C THR A 94 -6.71 -0.47 4.71
N LEU A 95 -6.67 0.82 4.34
CA LEU A 95 -7.62 1.47 3.43
C LEU A 95 -7.08 1.56 2.01
N LYS A 96 -5.80 1.92 1.88
CA LYS A 96 -5.05 1.99 0.63
C LYS A 96 -3.59 1.67 0.88
N GLU A 97 -2.97 1.04 -0.10
CA GLU A 97 -1.55 0.67 -0.12
C GLU A 97 -0.91 1.35 -1.33
N ASN A 98 0.41 1.57 -1.27
CA ASN A 98 1.20 2.13 -2.37
C ASN A 98 0.70 3.50 -2.87
N VAL A 99 0.27 4.37 -1.96
CA VAL A 99 -0.14 5.74 -2.31
C VAL A 99 1.01 6.73 -2.12
N SER A 100 1.04 7.79 -2.94
CA SER A 100 2.02 8.85 -2.77
C SER A 100 1.85 9.53 -1.39
N LYS A 101 2.91 10.15 -0.88
CA LYS A 101 2.87 10.90 0.37
C LYS A 101 1.71 11.91 0.42
N GLU A 102 1.52 12.64 -0.68
CA GLU A 102 0.50 13.67 -0.82
C GLU A 102 -0.91 13.07 -0.75
N GLU A 103 -1.14 11.93 -1.41
CA GLU A 103 -2.41 11.21 -1.33
C GLU A 103 -2.64 10.62 0.07
N ALA A 104 -1.61 10.05 0.68
CA ALA A 104 -1.67 9.47 2.01
C ALA A 104 -2.02 10.52 3.08
N GLU A 105 -1.36 11.68 3.04
CA GLU A 105 -1.63 12.82 3.92
C GLU A 105 -3.03 13.41 3.68
N ALA A 106 -3.46 13.53 2.42
CA ALA A 106 -4.81 14.00 2.10
C ALA A 106 -5.91 13.05 2.61
N ILE A 107 -5.71 11.75 2.47
CA ILE A 107 -6.62 10.73 2.99
C ILE A 107 -6.65 10.75 4.51
N LYS A 108 -5.47 10.80 5.15
CA LYS A 108 -5.34 10.91 6.61
C LYS A 108 -6.10 12.13 7.13
N ALA A 109 -5.88 13.30 6.55
CA ALA A 109 -6.56 14.54 6.94
C ALA A 109 -8.09 14.40 6.86
N LYS A 110 -8.62 13.89 5.74
CA LYS A 110 -10.07 13.67 5.57
C LYS A 110 -10.66 12.73 6.62
N LEU A 111 -9.94 11.68 6.99
CA LEU A 111 -10.39 10.69 7.97
C LEU A 111 -10.28 11.22 9.41
N GLU A 112 -9.22 11.95 9.73
CA GLU A 112 -9.05 12.60 11.04
C GLU A 112 -10.08 13.70 11.27
N GLU A 113 -10.40 14.51 10.25
CA GLU A 113 -11.51 15.48 10.27
C GLU A 113 -12.87 14.79 10.51
N ALA A 114 -13.04 13.57 9.99
CA ALA A 114 -14.22 12.75 10.23
C ALA A 114 -14.24 12.10 11.62
N GLY A 115 -13.17 12.21 12.40
CA GLY A 115 -13.04 11.70 13.76
C GLY A 115 -12.40 10.32 13.87
N ALA A 116 -11.73 9.83 12.83
CA ALA A 116 -10.92 8.61 12.88
C ALA A 116 -9.48 8.89 13.34
N SER A 117 -8.77 7.84 13.71
CA SER A 117 -7.33 7.82 13.87
C SER A 117 -6.73 6.98 12.74
N VAL A 118 -5.74 7.55 12.04
CA VAL A 118 -5.10 6.94 10.87
C VAL A 118 -3.59 6.90 11.07
N GLU A 119 -2.99 5.77 10.75
CA GLU A 119 -1.55 5.56 10.70
C GLU A 119 -1.10 5.54 9.24
N LEU A 120 0.00 6.25 8.94
CA LEU A 120 0.70 6.15 7.67
C LEU A 120 1.92 5.26 7.88
N LYS A 121 2.08 4.22 7.08
CA LYS A 121 3.24 3.32 7.10
C LYS A 121 4.04 3.43 5.81
#